data_AF-A0A960SYI5-F1
#
_entry.id   AF-A0A960SYI5-F1
#
_cell.length_a   1.000
_cell.length_b   1.000
_cell.length_c   1.000
_cell.angle_alpha   90.00
_cell.angle_beta   90.00
_cell.angle_gamma   90.00
#
_symmetry.space_group_name_H-M   'P 1'
#
loop_
_entity.id
_entity.type
_entity.pdbx_description
1 polymer ?
#
loop_
_entity_poly.entity_id
_entity_poly.type
_entity_poly.pdbx_seq_one_letter_code
_entity_poly.pdbx_strand_id
1 'polypeptide(L)' 'MASSFSFDSLNQAQRQAVATLDGPVLILAGAGTGKTRTVTCRIAHMLEKRIPPEEILAVT' A
#
# COMPACT_ATOMS: atom_id res chain seq x y z
N MET A 1 -2.36 14.86 15.84
CA MET A 1 -3.15 13.82 15.15
C MET A 1 -2.58 13.68 13.76
N ALA A 2 -2.04 12.53 13.39
CA ALA A 2 -1.55 12.31 12.03
C ALA A 2 -2.75 12.39 11.08
N SER A 3 -2.58 13.12 9.96
CA SER A 3 -3.57 13.17 8.88
C SER A 3 -3.93 11.76 8.43
N SER A 4 -5.22 11.45 8.30
CA SER A 4 -5.71 10.20 7.72
C SER A 4 -5.12 10.01 6.32
N PHE A 5 -4.73 8.78 5.98
CA PHE A 5 -4.19 8.44 4.67
C PHE A 5 -5.30 8.58 3.60
N SER A 6 -4.97 9.27 2.50
CA SER A 6 -5.88 9.49 1.37
C SER A 6 -5.44 8.72 0.12
N PHE A 7 -6.40 8.06 -0.52
CA PHE A 7 -6.27 7.30 -1.76
C PHE A 7 -6.38 8.16 -3.04
N ASP A 8 -6.62 9.46 -2.92
CA ASP A 8 -7.05 10.32 -4.05
C ASP A 8 -6.01 10.43 -5.16
N SER A 9 -4.75 10.29 -4.80
CA SER A 9 -3.61 10.44 -5.70
C SER A 9 -3.12 9.12 -6.30
N LEU A 10 -3.77 7.98 -6.00
CA LEU A 10 -3.49 6.68 -6.61
C LEU A 10 -4.35 6.49 -7.87
N ASN A 11 -3.89 5.71 -8.85
CA ASN A 11 -4.77 5.23 -9.91
C ASN A 11 -5.58 4.00 -9.45
N GLN A 12 -6.51 3.50 -10.28
CA GLN A 12 -7.38 2.38 -9.92
C GLN A 12 -6.59 1.10 -9.56
N ALA A 13 -5.59 0.74 -10.36
CA ALA A 13 -4.79 -0.46 -10.11
C ALA A 13 -3.97 -0.35 -8.82
N GLN A 14 -3.40 0.82 -8.55
CA GLN A 14 -2.69 1.10 -7.31
C GLN A 14 -3.62 1.07 -6.10
N ARG A 15 -4.83 1.64 -6.20
CA ARG A 15 -5.84 1.57 -5.14
C ARG A 15 -6.23 0.13 -4.82
N GLN A 16 -6.45 -0.70 -5.85
CA GLN A 16 -6.73 -2.12 -5.67
C GLN A 16 -5.57 -2.82 -4.97
N ALA A 17 -4.34 -2.59 -5.43
CA ALA A 17 -3.15 -3.15 -4.80
C ALA A 17 -2.94 -2.70 -3.34
N VAL A 18 -3.37 -1.50 -2.96
CA VAL A 18 -3.31 -1.01 -1.57
C VAL A 18 -4.43 -1.62 -0.72
N ALA A 19 -5.63 -1.78 -1.27
CA ALA A 19 -6.81 -2.25 -0.55
C ALA A 19 -6.89 -3.78 -0.35
N THR A 20 -6.26 -4.58 -1.21
CA THR A 20 -6.29 -6.05 -1.10
C THR A 20 -5.35 -6.55 -0.01
N LEU A 21 -5.81 -6.70 1.23
CA LEU A 21 -4.97 -7.12 2.36
C LEU A 21 -4.90 -8.65 2.55
N ASP A 22 -5.91 -9.37 2.10
CA ASP A 22 -5.99 -10.82 2.25
C ASP A 22 -5.33 -11.57 1.08
N GLY A 23 -4.54 -12.59 1.42
CA GLY A 23 -3.90 -13.47 0.46
C GLY A 23 -2.70 -12.85 -0.30
N PRO A 24 -2.03 -13.66 -1.13
CA PRO A 24 -0.89 -13.21 -1.92
C PRO A 24 -1.30 -12.26 -3.05
N VAL A 25 -0.51 -11.20 -3.28
CA VAL A 25 -0.74 -10.21 -4.35
C VAL A 25 0.54 -10.04 -5.17
N LEU A 26 0.42 -10.10 -6.50
CA LEU A 26 1.49 -9.79 -7.46
C LEU A 26 1.19 -8.46 -8.16
N ILE A 27 2.11 -7.49 -8.07
CA ILE A 27 2.00 -6.20 -8.74
C ILE A 27 3.02 -6.16 -9.89
N LEU A 28 2.53 -6.21 -11.13
CA LEU A 28 3.36 -6.01 -12.32
C LEU A 28 3.41 -4.52 -12.67
N ALA A 29 4.61 -3.96 -12.73
CA ALA A 29 4.77 -2.51 -12.87
C ALA A 29 6.05 -2.13 -13.64
N GLY A 30 5.92 -1.20 -14.58
CA GLY A 30 7.03 -0.63 -15.35
C GLY A 30 7.91 0.36 -14.56
N ALA A 31 8.88 0.95 -15.25
CA ALA A 31 9.65 2.08 -14.73
C ALA A 31 8.75 3.32 -14.54
N GLY A 32 8.97 4.12 -13.50
CA GLY A 32 8.23 5.37 -13.27
C GLY A 32 6.75 5.25 -12.86
N THR A 33 6.20 4.04 -12.72
CA THR A 33 4.76 3.84 -12.46
C THR A 33 4.34 3.94 -10.98
N GLY A 34 5.22 4.41 -10.09
CA GLY A 34 4.90 4.57 -8.67
C GLY A 34 4.92 3.29 -7.84
N LYS A 35 5.80 2.32 -8.15
CA LYS A 35 5.98 1.06 -7.40
C LYS A 35 6.17 1.27 -5.90
N THR A 36 7.22 2.01 -5.54
CA THR A 36 7.55 2.32 -4.14
C THR A 36 6.38 3.02 -3.45
N ARG A 37 5.75 3.97 -4.14
CA ARG A 37 4.58 4.69 -3.63
C ARG A 37 3.40 3.76 -3.34
N THR A 38 3.16 2.79 -4.20
CA THR A 38 2.09 1.79 -4.01
C THR A 38 2.36 0.94 -2.76
N VAL A 39 3.60 0.48 -2.58
CA VAL A 39 4.00 -0.32 -1.40
C VAL A 39 3.94 0.50 -0.11
N THR A 40 4.42 1.75 -0.10
CA THR A 40 4.36 2.59 1.11
C THR A 40 2.92 2.96 1.46
N CYS A 41 2.08 3.26 0.47
CA CYS A 41 0.64 3.46 0.68
C CYS A 41 -0.04 2.19 1.21
N ARG A 42 0.35 1.00 0.76
CA ARG A 42 -0.15 -0.27 1.29
C ARG A 42 0.18 -0.44 2.76
N ILE A 43 1.42 -0.16 3.17
CA ILE A 43 1.83 -0.18 4.59
C ILE A 43 1.02 0.82 5.41
N ALA A 44 0.88 2.07 4.93
CA ALA A 44 0.05 3.07 5.61
C ALA A 44 -1.40 2.60 5.78
N HIS A 45 -1.98 1.98 4.76
CA HIS A 45 -3.33 1.42 4.84
C HIS A 45 -3.45 0.27 5.85
N MET A 46 -2.45 -0.62 5.92
CA MET A 46 -2.39 -1.69 6.93
C MET A 46 -2.38 -1.12 8.35
N LEU A 47 -1.62 -0.04 8.59
CA LEU A 47 -1.59 0.65 9.88
C LEU A 47 -2.94 1.28 10.24
N GLU A 48 -3.65 1.88 9.27
CA GLU A 48 -5.01 2.40 9.50
C GLU A 48 -6.02 1.30 9.84
N LYS A 49 -5.81 0.09 9.29
CA LYS A 49 -6.57 -1.11 9.64
C LYS A 49 -6.16 -1.74 10.97
N ARG A 50 -5.25 -1.10 11.71
CA ARG A 50 -4.73 -1.53 13.01
C ARG A 50 -3.99 -2.87 12.95
N ILE A 51 -3.37 -3.20 11.81
CA ILE A 51 -2.40 -4.29 11.75
C ILE A 51 -1.16 -3.86 12.56
N PRO A 52 -0.68 -4.68 13.51
CA PRO A 52 0.49 -4.35 14.30
C PRO A 52 1.72 -4.10 13.41
N PRO A 53 2.44 -2.98 13.57
CA PRO A 53 3.61 -2.67 12.76
C PRO A 53 4.67 -3.79 12.73
N GLU A 54 4.84 -4.49 13.84
CA GLU A 54 5.77 -5.62 14.00
C GLU A 54 5.41 -6.85 13.15
N GLU A 55 4.18 -6.93 12.64
CA GLU A 55 3.74 -7.97 11.70
C GLU A 55 3.96 -7.58 10.23
N ILE A 56 4.43 -6.36 9.96
CA ILE A 56 4.65 -5.83 8.61
C ILE A 56 6.14 -5.84 8.29
N LEU A 57 6.55 -6.70 7.35
CA LEU A 57 7.90 -6.71 6.80
C LEU A 57 7.91 -6.10 5.38
N ALA A 58 8.78 -5.11 5.16
CA ALA A 58 9.11 -4.59 3.84
C ALA A 58 10.60 -4.78 3.58
N VAL A 59 10.92 -5.49 2.49
CA VAL A 59 12.30 -5.75 2.04
C VAL A 59 12.50 -5.15 0.65
N THR A 60 13.69 -4.61 0.39
CA THR A 60 14.04 -3.87 -0.84
C THR A 60 15.30 -4.39 -1.47
#